data_AF-A0AAD9U7M0-F1
#
_entry.id   AF-A0AAD9U7M0-F1
#
_cell.length_a   1.000
_cell.length_b   1.000
_cell.length_c   1.000
_cell.angle_alpha   90.00
_cell.angle_beta   90.00
_cell.angle_gamma   90.00
#
_symmetry.space_group_name_H-M   'P 1'
#
loop_
_entity.id
_entity.type
_entity.pdbx_description
1 polymer ?
#
loop_
_entity_poly.entity_id
_entity_poly.type
_entity_poly.pdbx_seq_one_letter_code
_entity_poly.pdbx_strand_id
1 'polypeptide(L)'
;GRLVQGKIDRHDHFEALACIDDALNRVPEEFVIEDRRRFMASCFRHSMSMHRELKFSGGVIHQLLLRELDHDRPTDEMLFLLGNYVVRFSKVEFSLTTGLRFGVVPNTSMYVAVENGIHQRYFPIHDEISLDDLRVVLTRGQFQQAYDAVKLCLIYVLYWILMRVDERLKIPVWQFWLVEDLNAFNSFSWGAHVYRHSIFSFKHALPR
;
A
#
# COMPACT_ATOMS: atom_id res chain seq x y z
N GLY A 1 31.48 -3.58 -8.11
CA GLY A 1 31.41 -2.41 -7.22
C GLY A 1 30.86 -2.88 -5.88
N ARG A 2 31.48 -2.48 -4.77
CA ARG A 2 31.07 -2.91 -3.42
C ARG A 2 29.67 -2.38 -3.11
N LEU A 3 28.70 -3.27 -2.96
CA LEU A 3 27.48 -2.98 -2.21
C LEU A 3 27.92 -2.73 -0.77
N VAL A 4 27.94 -1.47 -0.35
CA VAL A 4 28.08 -1.12 1.06
C VAL A 4 26.81 -1.65 1.73
N GLN A 5 26.94 -2.75 2.47
CA GLN A 5 25.93 -3.17 3.45
C GLN A 5 25.82 -2.04 4.50
N GLY A 6 24.92 -1.09 4.26
CA GLY A 6 24.48 -0.18 5.29
C GLY A 6 23.88 -1.00 6.42
N LYS A 7 24.37 -0.82 7.64
CA LYS A 7 23.73 -1.38 8.84
C LYS A 7 22.33 -0.75 8.92
N ILE A 8 21.31 -1.60 9.05
CA ILE A 8 19.93 -1.16 9.27
C ILE A 8 19.89 -0.44 10.63
N ASP A 9 19.52 0.84 10.66
CA ASP A 9 19.39 1.65 11.87
C ASP A 9 18.07 1.33 12.59
N ARG A 10 18.02 1.63 13.90
CA ARG A 10 16.76 1.63 14.67
C ARG A 10 15.72 2.60 14.11
N HIS A 11 16.07 3.56 13.26
CA HIS A 11 15.12 4.46 12.60
C HIS A 11 14.67 3.96 11.22
N ASP A 12 15.19 2.83 10.72
CA ASP A 12 14.67 2.16 9.51
C ASP A 12 13.31 1.44 9.76
N HIS A 13 12.60 1.83 10.82
CA HIS A 13 11.21 1.50 11.04
C HIS A 13 10.36 2.18 9.97
N PHE A 14 9.23 1.56 9.60
CA PHE A 14 8.29 2.15 8.65
C PHE A 14 7.70 3.47 9.24
N GLU A 15 8.31 4.62 8.96
CA GLU A 15 7.87 5.95 9.44
C GLU A 15 6.39 6.24 9.13
N ALA A 16 5.84 5.65 8.06
CA ALA A 16 4.43 5.80 7.73
C ALA A 16 3.46 5.26 8.77
N LEU A 17 3.80 4.20 9.51
CA LEU A 17 2.90 3.71 10.54
C LEU A 17 2.78 4.72 11.68
N ALA A 18 3.86 5.44 11.99
CA ALA A 18 3.82 6.57 12.91
C ALA A 18 2.94 7.69 12.35
N CYS A 19 3.11 8.09 11.07
CA CYS A 19 2.26 9.11 10.42
C CYS A 19 0.76 8.76 10.47
N ILE A 20 0.40 7.50 10.25
CA ILE A 20 -0.98 7.00 10.34
C ILE A 20 -1.50 7.08 11.78
N ASP A 21 -0.72 6.57 12.74
CA ASP A 21 -1.11 6.58 14.15
C ASP A 21 -1.32 8.03 14.64
N ASP A 22 -0.45 8.93 14.20
CA ASP A 22 -0.50 10.37 14.44
C ASP A 22 -1.73 11.05 13.82
N ALA A 23 -2.07 10.72 12.57
CA ALA A 23 -3.24 11.26 11.90
C ALA A 23 -4.54 10.80 12.60
N LEU A 24 -4.64 9.53 12.97
CA LEU A 24 -5.79 8.98 13.69
C LEU A 24 -5.94 9.54 15.10
N ASN A 25 -4.85 9.94 15.75
CA ASN A 25 -4.86 10.61 17.06
C ASN A 25 -5.33 12.07 16.99
N ARG A 26 -5.27 12.71 15.81
CA ARG A 26 -5.68 14.11 15.62
C ARG A 26 -7.17 14.27 15.30
N VAL A 27 -7.89 13.17 15.07
CA VAL A 27 -9.35 13.16 14.92
C VAL A 27 -9.99 13.65 16.24
N PRO A 28 -11.09 14.43 16.21
CA PRO A 28 -11.81 14.81 17.44
C PRO A 28 -12.21 13.58 18.27
N GLU A 29 -12.05 13.64 19.59
CA GLU A 29 -12.20 12.49 20.51
C GLU A 29 -13.52 11.71 20.34
N GLU A 30 -14.60 12.43 20.03
CA GLU A 30 -15.93 11.88 19.77
C GLU A 30 -15.99 10.92 18.57
N PHE A 31 -15.06 11.04 17.61
CA PHE A 31 -14.95 10.19 16.43
C PHE A 31 -13.75 9.24 16.46
N VAL A 32 -12.73 9.49 17.30
CA VAL A 32 -11.48 8.70 17.37
C VAL A 32 -11.74 7.20 17.54
N ILE A 33 -12.68 6.81 18.39
CA ILE A 33 -12.94 5.38 18.68
C ILE A 33 -13.51 4.68 17.46
N GLU A 34 -14.53 5.25 16.82
CA GLU A 34 -15.17 4.63 15.65
C GLU A 34 -14.26 4.72 14.42
N ASP A 35 -13.50 5.79 14.23
CA ASP A 35 -12.50 5.91 13.16
C ASP A 35 -11.41 4.85 13.32
N ARG A 36 -10.86 4.69 14.53
CA ARG A 36 -9.90 3.60 14.82
C ARG A 36 -10.52 2.24 14.58
N ARG A 37 -11.76 2.01 15.03
CA ARG A 37 -12.47 0.74 14.79
C ARG A 37 -12.62 0.47 13.31
N ARG A 38 -13.03 1.47 12.53
CA ARG A 38 -13.27 1.36 11.08
C ARG A 38 -11.98 1.14 10.32
N PHE A 39 -10.91 1.84 10.70
CA PHE A 39 -9.59 1.65 10.13
C PHE A 39 -9.03 0.25 10.43
N MET A 40 -9.16 -0.21 11.68
CA MET A 40 -8.75 -1.56 12.08
C MET A 40 -9.64 -2.67 11.53
N ALA A 41 -10.87 -2.35 11.09
CA ALA A 41 -11.76 -3.29 10.40
C ALA A 41 -11.55 -3.32 8.87
N SER A 42 -10.64 -2.50 8.35
CA SER A 42 -10.39 -2.42 6.91
C SER A 42 -9.71 -3.66 6.35
N CYS A 43 -9.75 -3.80 5.02
CA CYS A 43 -9.07 -4.85 4.27
C CYS A 43 -7.53 -4.82 4.42
N PHE A 44 -6.95 -3.75 4.97
CA PHE A 44 -5.50 -3.61 5.16
C PHE A 44 -5.02 -3.96 6.57
N ARG A 45 -5.93 -4.30 7.50
CA ARG A 45 -5.60 -4.64 8.89
C ARG A 45 -4.47 -5.66 8.99
N HIS A 46 -4.58 -6.75 8.23
CA HIS A 46 -3.60 -7.85 8.29
C HIS A 46 -2.21 -7.39 7.82
N SER A 47 -2.14 -6.76 6.65
CA SER A 47 -0.91 -6.18 6.13
C SER A 47 -0.26 -5.23 7.12
N MET A 48 -1.02 -4.28 7.68
CA MET A 48 -0.49 -3.33 8.66
C MET A 48 0.07 -4.02 9.91
N SER A 49 -0.60 -5.05 10.42
CA SER A 49 -0.10 -5.84 11.55
C SER A 49 1.24 -6.48 11.22
N MET A 50 1.35 -7.09 10.04
CA MET A 50 2.62 -7.67 9.58
C MET A 50 3.73 -6.63 9.44
N HIS A 51 3.44 -5.45 8.90
CA HIS A 51 4.44 -4.39 8.72
C HIS A 51 4.96 -3.80 10.03
N ARG A 52 4.22 -3.94 11.15
CA ARG A 52 4.72 -3.57 12.48
C ARG A 52 5.76 -4.56 13.02
N GLU A 53 5.68 -5.82 12.61
CA GLU A 53 6.55 -6.89 13.12
C GLU A 53 7.74 -7.18 12.21
N LEU A 54 7.58 -6.96 10.91
CA LEU A 54 8.60 -7.26 9.91
C LEU A 54 9.64 -6.15 9.77
N LYS A 55 10.92 -6.55 9.73
CA LYS A 55 12.03 -5.66 9.38
C LYS A 55 12.45 -5.92 7.94
N PHE A 56 12.54 -4.85 7.15
CA PHE A 56 13.03 -4.95 5.78
C PHE A 56 14.55 -5.20 5.77
N SER A 57 15.00 -6.16 4.96
CA SER A 57 16.43 -6.42 4.73
C SER A 57 16.73 -6.48 3.24
N GLY A 58 17.28 -5.39 2.70
CA GLY A 58 17.64 -5.31 1.29
C GLY A 58 18.64 -6.38 0.88
N GLY A 59 19.57 -6.76 1.77
CA GLY A 59 20.53 -7.83 1.52
C GLY A 59 19.88 -9.21 1.33
N VAL A 60 18.91 -9.56 2.19
CA VAL A 60 18.16 -10.82 2.06
C VAL A 60 17.35 -10.84 0.76
N ILE A 61 16.63 -9.75 0.47
CA ILE A 61 15.83 -9.64 -0.76
C ILE A 61 16.72 -9.73 -2.00
N HIS A 62 17.83 -9.00 -2.05
CA HIS A 62 18.78 -9.06 -3.16
C HIS A 62 19.33 -10.47 -3.39
N GLN A 63 19.73 -11.15 -2.31
CA GLN A 63 20.22 -12.53 -2.37
C GLN A 63 19.14 -13.53 -2.80
N LEU A 64 17.88 -13.31 -2.41
CA LEU A 64 16.76 -14.11 -2.86
C LEU A 64 16.51 -13.92 -4.36
N LEU A 65 16.49 -12.67 -4.85
CA LEU A 65 16.26 -12.33 -6.25
C LEU A 65 17.34 -12.89 -7.19
N LEU A 66 18.61 -12.94 -6.75
CA LEU A 66 19.69 -13.59 -7.52
C LEU A 66 19.49 -15.10 -7.73
N ARG A 67 18.54 -15.72 -7.02
CA ARG A 67 18.19 -17.15 -7.15
C ARG A 67 16.89 -17.36 -7.92
N GLU A 68 16.35 -16.32 -8.54
CA GLU A 68 15.20 -16.44 -9.44
C GLU A 68 15.57 -17.36 -10.62
N LEU A 69 14.66 -18.28 -10.94
CA LEU A 69 14.77 -19.13 -12.12
C LEU A 69 14.13 -18.42 -13.32
N ASP A 70 14.80 -18.53 -14.46
CA ASP A 70 14.24 -18.08 -15.72
C ASP A 70 13.02 -18.91 -16.12
N HIS A 71 12.10 -18.24 -16.80
CA HIS A 71 10.90 -18.86 -17.34
C HIS A 71 10.94 -18.79 -18.86
N ASP A 72 10.62 -19.91 -19.51
CA ASP A 72 10.52 -19.97 -20.98
C ASP A 72 9.37 -19.10 -21.53
N ARG A 73 8.42 -18.71 -20.66
CA ARG A 73 7.25 -17.90 -21.02
C ARG A 73 6.99 -16.82 -19.96
N PRO A 74 6.37 -15.69 -20.33
CA PRO A 74 5.93 -14.70 -19.36
C PRO A 74 4.93 -15.34 -18.36
N THR A 75 5.30 -15.34 -17.09
CA THR A 75 4.45 -15.79 -15.98
C THR A 75 4.13 -14.63 -15.06
N ASP A 76 3.03 -14.73 -14.34
CA ASP A 76 2.70 -13.86 -13.22
C ASP A 76 3.14 -14.50 -11.90
N GLU A 77 4.21 -15.29 -11.91
CA GLU A 77 4.80 -15.96 -10.75
C GLU A 77 6.34 -15.80 -10.80
N MET A 78 7.00 -16.02 -9.66
CA MET A 78 8.45 -16.13 -9.56
C MET A 78 8.81 -17.46 -8.91
N LEU A 79 9.87 -18.09 -9.41
CA LEU A 79 10.41 -19.34 -8.89
C LEU A 79 11.82 -19.06 -8.38
N PHE A 80 12.14 -19.54 -7.18
CA PHE A 80 13.44 -19.34 -6.54
C PHE A 80 14.07 -20.67 -6.19
N LEU A 81 15.35 -20.84 -6.49
CA LEU A 81 16.13 -22.00 -6.05
C LEU A 81 16.75 -21.73 -4.68
N LEU A 82 16.19 -22.34 -3.63
CA LEU A 82 16.68 -22.22 -2.25
C LEU A 82 17.23 -23.57 -1.78
N GLY A 83 18.56 -23.68 -1.76
CA GLY A 83 19.22 -24.96 -1.53
C GLY A 83 18.88 -25.94 -2.66
N ASN A 84 18.21 -27.04 -2.33
CA ASN A 84 17.74 -28.05 -3.29
C ASN A 84 16.24 -27.93 -3.59
N TYR A 85 15.58 -26.88 -3.11
CA TYR A 85 14.13 -26.71 -3.24
C TYR A 85 13.81 -25.57 -4.20
N VAL A 86 12.83 -25.80 -5.07
CA VAL A 86 12.21 -24.74 -5.87
C VAL A 86 11.01 -24.21 -5.09
N VAL A 87 11.08 -22.92 -4.74
CA VAL A 87 10.02 -22.22 -4.01
C VAL A 87 9.30 -21.27 -4.97
N ARG A 88 7.97 -21.27 -4.91
CA ARG A 88 7.14 -20.42 -5.76
C ARG A 88 6.60 -19.23 -4.98
N PHE A 89 6.62 -18.07 -5.62
CA PHE A 89 5.90 -16.88 -5.21
C PHE A 89 4.86 -16.53 -6.29
N SER A 90 3.60 -16.81 -5.99
CA SER A 90 2.45 -16.54 -6.84
C SER A 90 1.42 -15.65 -6.13
N LYS A 91 0.29 -15.42 -6.82
CA LYS A 91 -0.91 -14.79 -6.22
C LYS A 91 -1.39 -15.49 -4.97
N VAL A 92 -1.23 -16.82 -4.89
CA VAL A 92 -1.68 -17.62 -3.75
C VAL A 92 -0.88 -17.25 -2.50
N GLU A 93 0.44 -17.34 -2.56
CA GLU A 93 1.31 -17.02 -1.43
C GLU A 93 1.19 -15.53 -1.06
N PHE A 94 1.02 -14.64 -2.05
CA PHE A 94 0.76 -13.23 -1.82
C PHE A 94 -0.57 -12.97 -1.08
N SER A 95 -1.66 -13.60 -1.52
CA SER A 95 -2.98 -13.45 -0.87
C SER A 95 -2.96 -13.98 0.56
N LEU A 96 -2.35 -15.15 0.77
CA LEU A 96 -2.24 -15.76 2.10
C LEU A 96 -1.43 -14.88 3.06
N THR A 97 -0.34 -14.28 2.57
CA THR A 97 0.53 -13.44 3.39
C THR A 97 -0.05 -12.05 3.64
N THR A 98 -0.69 -11.42 2.65
CA THR A 98 -1.20 -10.05 2.81
C THR A 98 -2.64 -9.99 3.32
N GLY A 99 -3.38 -11.10 3.24
CA GLY A 99 -4.82 -11.13 3.51
C GLY A 99 -5.64 -10.34 2.47
N LEU A 100 -5.02 -9.84 1.40
CA LEU A 100 -5.70 -9.05 0.39
C LEU A 100 -6.54 -9.93 -0.53
N ARG A 101 -7.72 -9.44 -0.87
CA ARG A 101 -8.64 -10.10 -1.79
C ARG A 101 -8.16 -10.04 -3.23
N PHE A 102 -8.19 -11.19 -3.89
CA PHE A 102 -8.04 -11.31 -5.33
C PHE A 102 -9.40 -11.42 -6.01
N GLY A 103 -9.46 -10.94 -7.24
CA GLY A 103 -10.65 -10.96 -8.05
C GLY A 103 -10.46 -10.14 -9.31
N VAL A 104 -11.54 -10.00 -10.08
CA VAL A 104 -11.56 -9.10 -11.23
C VAL A 104 -11.43 -7.67 -10.70
N VAL A 105 -10.43 -6.94 -11.19
CA VAL A 105 -10.28 -5.52 -10.91
C VAL A 105 -11.40 -4.80 -11.66
N PRO A 106 -12.35 -4.14 -10.97
CA PRO A 106 -13.44 -3.43 -11.63
C PRO A 106 -12.91 -2.34 -12.57
N ASN A 107 -13.70 -2.00 -13.59
CA ASN A 107 -13.37 -0.89 -14.47
C ASN A 107 -13.34 0.42 -13.67
N THR A 108 -12.17 1.05 -13.56
CA THR A 108 -11.96 2.25 -12.76
C THR A 108 -12.74 3.46 -13.27
N SER A 109 -13.19 3.45 -14.53
CA SER A 109 -14.01 4.52 -15.10
C SER A 109 -15.44 4.57 -14.54
N MET A 110 -15.86 3.54 -13.79
CA MET A 110 -17.18 3.53 -13.15
C MET A 110 -17.24 4.38 -11.88
N TYR A 111 -16.08 4.70 -11.29
CA TYR A 111 -16.02 5.59 -10.14
C TYR A 111 -16.11 7.02 -10.64
N VAL A 112 -17.00 7.80 -10.01
CA VAL A 112 -17.30 9.18 -10.39
C VAL A 112 -17.09 10.10 -9.19
N ALA A 113 -16.81 11.36 -9.47
CA ALA A 113 -16.66 12.37 -8.44
C ALA A 113 -17.91 12.45 -7.56
N VAL A 114 -17.70 12.48 -6.25
CA VAL A 114 -18.74 12.74 -5.26
C VAL A 114 -18.72 14.23 -4.96
N GLU A 115 -19.89 14.87 -5.02
CA GLU A 115 -20.04 16.28 -4.66
C GLU A 115 -19.62 16.50 -3.22
N ASN A 116 -18.79 17.53 -2.99
CA ASN A 116 -18.17 17.80 -1.71
C ASN A 116 -17.42 16.57 -1.17
N GLY A 117 -16.84 15.72 -2.03
CA GLY A 117 -16.06 14.55 -1.66
C GLY A 117 -14.63 14.87 -1.20
N ILE A 118 -13.92 13.88 -0.69
CA ILE A 118 -12.60 13.96 -0.07
C ILE A 118 -11.57 14.56 -1.02
N HIS A 119 -11.65 14.22 -2.31
CA HIS A 119 -10.83 14.85 -3.33
C HIS A 119 -11.06 16.36 -3.38
N GLN A 120 -12.31 16.80 -3.46
CA GLN A 120 -12.66 18.22 -3.55
C GLN A 120 -12.34 18.99 -2.26
N ARG A 121 -12.55 18.37 -1.08
CA ARG A 121 -12.30 19.01 0.22
C ARG A 121 -10.83 19.21 0.53
N TYR A 122 -9.97 18.27 0.13
CA TYR A 122 -8.54 18.29 0.48
C TYR A 122 -7.60 18.62 -0.67
N PHE A 123 -8.03 18.41 -1.92
CA PHE A 123 -7.23 18.61 -3.12
C PHE A 123 -8.00 19.39 -4.22
N PRO A 124 -8.65 20.53 -3.91
CA PRO A 124 -9.56 21.22 -4.82
C PRO A 124 -8.91 21.73 -6.13
N ILE A 125 -7.60 21.92 -6.12
CA ILE A 125 -6.84 22.55 -7.23
C ILE A 125 -5.88 21.53 -7.89
N HIS A 126 -5.78 20.31 -7.34
CA HIS A 126 -4.77 19.33 -7.77
C HIS A 126 -5.42 18.23 -8.59
N ASP A 127 -5.20 18.25 -9.90
CA ASP A 127 -5.57 17.13 -10.78
C ASP A 127 -4.64 15.92 -10.60
N GLU A 128 -3.45 16.15 -10.04
CA GLU A 128 -2.44 15.13 -9.78
C GLU A 128 -1.94 15.18 -8.34
N ILE A 129 -2.44 14.28 -7.51
CA ILE A 129 -2.11 14.21 -6.09
C ILE A 129 -0.93 13.28 -5.88
N SER A 130 0.16 13.80 -5.32
CA SER A 130 1.30 12.98 -4.91
C SER A 130 1.08 12.35 -3.54
N LEU A 131 1.94 11.39 -3.19
CA LEU A 131 1.92 10.81 -1.86
C LEU A 131 2.35 11.80 -0.77
N ASP A 132 3.21 12.75 -1.11
CA ASP A 132 3.61 13.82 -0.18
C ASP A 132 2.46 14.80 0.09
N ASP A 133 1.67 15.17 -0.93
CA ASP A 133 0.47 15.99 -0.74
C ASP A 133 -0.49 15.34 0.27
N LEU A 134 -0.70 14.02 0.12
CA LEU A 134 -1.51 13.23 1.04
C LEU A 134 -0.93 13.22 2.46
N ARG A 135 0.39 13.06 2.58
CA ARG A 135 1.11 13.10 3.87
C ARG A 135 0.97 14.46 4.55
N VAL A 136 1.05 15.55 3.81
CA VAL A 136 0.86 16.92 4.33
C VAL A 136 -0.54 17.08 4.91
N VAL A 137 -1.58 16.61 4.20
CA VAL A 137 -2.97 16.66 4.69
C VAL A 137 -3.12 15.85 5.99
N LEU A 138 -2.62 14.61 6.00
CA LEU A 138 -2.66 13.74 7.19
C LEU A 138 -1.95 14.37 8.38
N THR A 139 -0.79 14.99 8.16
CA THR A 139 0.00 15.63 9.21
C THR A 139 -0.69 16.87 9.79
N ARG A 140 -1.39 17.66 8.96
CA ARG A 140 -2.17 18.81 9.42
C ARG A 140 -3.34 18.41 10.31
N GLY A 141 -3.95 17.25 10.07
CA GLY A 141 -5.02 16.70 10.91
C GLY A 141 -6.31 17.53 10.98
N GLN A 142 -6.50 18.49 10.06
CA GLN A 142 -7.69 19.36 10.00
C GLN A 142 -8.82 18.66 9.23
N PHE A 143 -9.35 17.59 9.81
CA PHE A 143 -10.39 16.78 9.17
C PHE A 143 -11.76 17.48 9.21
N GLN A 144 -12.51 17.46 8.10
CA GLN A 144 -13.73 18.25 7.92
C GLN A 144 -14.99 17.41 8.19
N GLN A 145 -14.94 16.11 7.93
CA GLN A 145 -16.05 15.19 8.15
C GLN A 145 -15.59 13.92 8.89
N ALA A 146 -16.55 13.19 9.46
CA ALA A 146 -16.30 11.88 10.06
C ALA A 146 -15.70 10.91 9.03
N TYR A 147 -14.78 10.05 9.47
CA TYR A 147 -14.05 9.09 8.65
C TYR A 147 -13.08 9.67 7.61
N ASP A 148 -12.90 10.99 7.51
CA ASP A 148 -11.95 11.57 6.54
C ASP A 148 -10.52 11.11 6.80
N ALA A 149 -10.12 11.06 8.07
CA ALA A 149 -8.84 10.52 8.48
C ALA A 149 -8.69 9.06 8.03
N VAL A 150 -9.72 8.23 8.26
CA VAL A 150 -9.72 6.82 7.86
C VAL A 150 -9.55 6.68 6.36
N LYS A 151 -10.34 7.41 5.57
CA LYS A 151 -10.30 7.37 4.10
C LYS A 151 -8.92 7.76 3.56
N LEU A 152 -8.35 8.87 4.03
CA LEU A 152 -7.02 9.32 3.63
C LEU A 152 -5.92 8.36 4.08
N CYS A 153 -6.01 7.81 5.29
CA CYS A 153 -5.07 6.82 5.80
C CYS A 153 -5.09 5.53 4.96
N LEU A 154 -6.26 5.07 4.52
CA LEU A 154 -6.36 3.87 3.67
C LEU A 154 -5.66 4.06 2.33
N ILE A 155 -5.82 5.22 1.70
CA ILE A 155 -5.08 5.56 0.47
C ILE A 155 -3.58 5.62 0.77
N TYR A 156 -3.18 6.27 1.85
CA TYR A 156 -1.78 6.39 2.23
C TYR A 156 -1.11 5.02 2.48
N VAL A 157 -1.80 4.11 3.18
CA VAL A 157 -1.37 2.72 3.39
C VAL A 157 -1.18 2.00 2.06
N LEU A 158 -2.11 2.15 1.11
CA LEU A 158 -2.01 1.50 -0.20
C LEU A 158 -0.69 1.85 -0.91
N TYR A 159 -0.33 3.13 -0.97
CA TYR A 159 0.87 3.55 -1.70
C TYR A 159 2.15 3.36 -0.92
N TRP A 160 2.19 3.79 0.33
CA TRP A 160 3.42 3.78 1.10
C TRP A 160 3.79 2.38 1.58
N ILE A 161 2.81 1.61 2.05
CA ILE A 161 3.05 0.31 2.65
C ILE A 161 3.00 -0.80 1.61
N LEU A 162 1.92 -0.85 0.81
CA LEU A 162 1.68 -1.99 -0.08
C LEU A 162 2.39 -1.87 -1.43
N MET A 163 2.42 -0.69 -2.02
CA MET A 163 3.03 -0.49 -3.34
C MET A 163 4.47 0.02 -3.26
N ARG A 164 4.88 0.63 -2.12
CA ARG A 164 6.22 1.21 -1.88
C ARG A 164 6.71 2.06 -3.06
N VAL A 165 5.82 2.90 -3.56
CA VAL A 165 6.14 3.72 -4.73
C VAL A 165 6.90 4.96 -4.30
N ASP A 166 7.72 5.49 -5.21
CA ASP A 166 8.33 6.82 -5.08
C ASP A 166 7.26 7.84 -4.66
N GLU A 167 7.61 8.75 -3.75
CA GLU A 167 6.74 9.82 -3.25
C GLU A 167 6.15 10.68 -4.36
N ARG A 168 6.82 10.73 -5.52
CA ARG A 168 6.38 11.44 -6.72
C ARG A 168 5.30 10.72 -7.52
N LEU A 169 4.97 9.46 -7.17
CA LEU A 169 3.90 8.75 -7.84
C LEU A 169 2.59 9.49 -7.64
N LYS A 170 1.91 9.74 -8.76
CA LYS A 170 0.57 10.32 -8.77
C LYS A 170 -0.46 9.25 -8.40
N ILE A 171 -1.27 9.55 -7.42
CA ILE A 171 -2.37 8.72 -6.96
C ILE A 171 -3.55 8.90 -7.92
N PRO A 172 -3.98 7.86 -8.65
CA PRO A 172 -5.18 7.92 -9.47
C PRO A 172 -6.41 8.46 -8.73
N VAL A 173 -7.03 9.48 -9.32
CA VAL A 173 -8.17 10.19 -8.71
C VAL A 173 -9.35 9.27 -8.35
N TRP A 174 -9.57 8.21 -9.13
CA TRP A 174 -10.65 7.25 -8.91
C TRP A 174 -10.59 6.56 -7.54
N GLN A 175 -9.41 6.50 -6.91
CA GLN A 175 -9.27 5.92 -5.58
C GLN A 175 -9.82 6.83 -4.49
N PHE A 176 -9.75 8.15 -4.67
CA PHE A 176 -10.42 9.12 -3.79
C PHE A 176 -11.94 9.05 -3.94
N TRP A 177 -12.44 8.69 -5.13
CA TRP A 177 -13.88 8.46 -5.34
C TRP A 177 -14.33 7.11 -4.77
N LEU A 178 -13.54 6.05 -4.93
CA LEU A 178 -13.82 4.73 -4.36
C LEU A 178 -13.86 4.76 -2.84
N VAL A 179 -12.92 5.48 -2.19
CA VAL A 179 -12.83 5.48 -0.71
C VAL A 179 -14.01 6.18 -0.03
N GLU A 180 -14.84 6.92 -0.77
CA GLU A 180 -16.08 7.48 -0.23
C GLU A 180 -17.03 6.39 0.26
N ASP A 181 -17.07 5.25 -0.44
CA ASP A 181 -17.73 4.04 0.02
C ASP A 181 -16.70 3.06 0.58
N LEU A 182 -16.52 3.09 1.90
CA LEU A 182 -15.60 2.18 2.60
C LEU A 182 -15.96 0.70 2.41
N ASN A 183 -17.22 0.33 2.16
CA ASN A 183 -17.59 -1.06 1.90
C ASN A 183 -17.15 -1.49 0.50
N ALA A 184 -17.35 -0.63 -0.50
CA ALA A 184 -16.85 -0.83 -1.85
C ALA A 184 -15.31 -0.86 -1.87
N PHE A 185 -14.65 0.09 -1.19
CA PHE A 185 -13.20 0.12 -1.05
C PHE A 185 -12.67 -1.16 -0.43
N ASN A 186 -13.26 -1.62 0.68
CA ASN A 186 -12.83 -2.85 1.31
C ASN A 186 -13.03 -4.06 0.40
N SER A 187 -14.12 -4.10 -0.36
CA SER A 187 -14.49 -5.22 -1.26
C SER A 187 -13.71 -5.22 -2.58
N PHE A 188 -12.99 -4.15 -2.89
CA PHE A 188 -12.14 -4.05 -4.07
C PHE A 188 -11.05 -5.12 -4.08
N SER A 189 -10.67 -5.58 -5.28
CA SER A 189 -9.65 -6.61 -5.50
C SER A 189 -8.23 -6.07 -5.36
N TRP A 190 -7.90 -5.47 -4.20
CA TRP A 190 -6.59 -4.86 -3.92
C TRP A 190 -5.44 -5.86 -4.06
N GLY A 191 -5.66 -7.13 -3.75
CA GLY A 191 -4.64 -8.17 -3.93
C GLY A 191 -4.21 -8.29 -5.39
N ALA A 192 -5.17 -8.31 -6.32
CA ALA A 192 -4.86 -8.34 -7.74
C ALA A 192 -4.19 -7.05 -8.23
N HIS A 193 -4.59 -5.89 -7.69
CA HIS A 193 -4.02 -4.59 -8.05
C HIS A 193 -2.56 -4.45 -7.58
N VAL A 194 -2.30 -4.68 -6.29
CA VAL A 194 -0.97 -4.56 -5.68
C VAL A 194 -0.03 -5.65 -6.22
N TYR A 195 -0.50 -6.89 -6.36
CA TYR A 195 0.34 -7.99 -6.84
C TYR A 195 0.97 -7.72 -8.21
N ARG A 196 0.20 -7.14 -9.14
CA ARG A 196 0.73 -6.77 -10.47
C ARG A 196 1.87 -5.76 -10.36
N HIS A 197 1.76 -4.80 -9.45
CA HIS A 197 2.81 -3.84 -9.20
C HIS A 197 4.03 -4.53 -8.57
N SER A 198 3.83 -5.33 -7.53
CA SER A 198 4.92 -6.03 -6.83
C SER A 198 5.70 -6.97 -7.76
N ILE A 199 5.01 -7.81 -8.54
CA ILE A 199 5.65 -8.77 -9.44
C ILE A 199 6.44 -8.05 -10.55
N PHE A 200 5.90 -6.94 -11.06
CA PHE A 200 6.59 -6.12 -12.05
C PHE A 200 7.86 -5.52 -11.45
N SER A 201 7.78 -4.90 -10.27
CA SER A 201 8.94 -4.33 -9.59
C SER A 201 10.02 -5.37 -9.30
N PHE A 202 9.66 -6.57 -8.81
CA PHE A 202 10.63 -7.62 -8.49
C PHE A 202 11.34 -8.16 -9.73
N LYS A 203 10.61 -8.43 -10.82
CA LYS A 203 11.19 -8.94 -12.07
C LYS A 203 12.13 -7.96 -12.78
N HIS A 204 12.05 -6.67 -12.44
CA HIS A 204 12.90 -5.61 -13.00
C HIS A 204 13.87 -5.03 -11.96
N ALA A 205 13.95 -5.61 -10.76
CA ALA A 205 14.79 -5.10 -9.68
C ALA A 205 16.28 -5.33 -9.92
N LEU A 206 16.64 -6.35 -10.70
CA LEU A 206 18.01 -6.66 -11.08
C LEU A 206 18.17 -6.60 -12.60
N PRO A 207 19.27 -6.02 -13.12
CA PRO A 207 19.60 -6.14 -14.54
C PRO A 207 19.87 -7.62 -14.85
N ARG A 208 19.31 -8.10 -15.96
CA ARG A 208 19.60 -9.42 -16.52
C ARG A 208 20.95 -9.43 -17.21
#